data_AF-A0A1G7PN46-F1
#
_entry.id   AF-A0A1G7PN46-F1
#
_cell.length_a   1.000
_cell.length_b   1.000
_cell.length_c   1.000
_cell.angle_alpha   90.00
_cell.angle_beta   90.00
_cell.angle_gamma   90.00
#
_symmetry.space_group_name_H-M   'P 1'
#
loop_
_entity.id
_entity.type
_entity.pdbx_description
1 polymer ?
#
loop_
_entity_poly.entity_id
_entity_poly.type
_entity_poly.pdbx_seq_one_letter_code
_entity_poly.pdbx_strand_id
1 'polypeptide(L)'
;MPEGARLNVTNETVCEPAAPAPGDEADTTPPRAWFALGVLLAVTLLTLLGRQMLSLLAPAIAADLRLSDRNLGVTLGIGFAGASLLCAYPIAWLADRYDRRIMLGACILVWATGALVCGYADGMWQLFGATALIGIAEAGLGPVVLAVIPDLFTGRRRLTANLVFYMAGLLGASVVYIIGGALASGVEGAKIAMPVGSSSTAAWRLAFAIVGCSAPLLIALLACVRMDRRQPVALQRLGSPLLTHLAVQRRPVVLIVGAFLLFMLASSGALIWIPTASTRLFGASPLANGVGVGVGLALGTLAGTGLTSMLLKRTLLAASEPVSVIAVRLAWRAALPALPALFALQFISRAAGGFILFVIFMASSAAVGSLLPTVLQDMVPSAMRARFLAIWTIAAGIVGGIAPALIGAVSSLLGNTPQALLSAITWTALPAWSMMVILFYAAERPVLRLRAAVTSAEAGW
;
A
#
# COMPACT_ATOMS: atom_id res chain seq x y z
N MET A 1 -78.82 -23.18 16.21
CA MET A 1 -78.02 -22.63 17.33
C MET A 1 -77.90 -23.70 18.40
N PRO A 2 -76.78 -23.85 19.12
CA PRO A 2 -75.35 -23.88 18.75
C PRO A 2 -74.79 -25.29 19.11
N GLU A 3 -73.53 -25.69 18.88
CA GLU A 3 -72.33 -25.35 19.65
C GLU A 3 -71.07 -25.90 18.97
N GLY A 4 -69.99 -25.13 19.04
CA GLY A 4 -68.76 -25.30 18.27
C GLY A 4 -67.81 -26.38 18.78
N ALA A 5 -67.15 -27.04 17.82
CA ALA A 5 -65.98 -27.88 18.07
C ALA A 5 -64.78 -27.01 18.46
N ARG A 6 -64.32 -27.17 19.70
CA ARG A 6 -63.05 -26.62 20.20
C ARG A 6 -61.92 -27.53 19.74
N LEU A 7 -60.93 -26.95 19.06
CA LEU A 7 -59.65 -27.58 18.76
C LEU A 7 -58.80 -27.61 20.04
N ASN A 8 -58.56 -28.81 20.58
CA ASN A 8 -57.58 -29.03 21.64
C ASN A 8 -56.18 -29.09 21.02
N VAL A 9 -55.41 -28.01 21.18
CA VAL A 9 -53.95 -28.03 21.00
C VAL A 9 -53.34 -28.15 22.39
N THR A 10 -52.97 -29.37 22.80
CA THR A 10 -52.05 -29.59 23.91
C THR A 10 -50.67 -29.83 23.33
N ASN A 11 -49.84 -28.81 23.48
CA ASN A 11 -48.48 -28.72 22.99
C ASN A 11 -47.55 -28.88 24.21
N GLU A 12 -46.91 -30.03 24.37
CA GLU A 12 -45.74 -30.17 25.26
C GLU A 12 -44.71 -31.08 24.56
N THR A 13 -44.11 -30.55 23.49
CA THR A 13 -42.77 -30.97 23.09
C THR A 13 -41.79 -30.42 24.12
N VAL A 14 -41.28 -31.31 24.97
CA VAL A 14 -40.12 -31.05 25.83
C VAL A 14 -38.97 -30.63 24.92
N CYS A 15 -38.59 -29.34 24.96
CA CYS A 15 -37.35 -28.87 24.36
C CYS A 15 -36.18 -29.51 25.12
N GLU A 16 -35.51 -30.49 24.53
CA GLU A 16 -34.13 -30.82 24.88
C GLU A 16 -33.31 -29.53 24.84
N PRO A 17 -32.45 -29.26 25.84
CA PRO A 17 -31.51 -28.16 25.76
C PRO A 17 -30.65 -28.35 24.51
N ALA A 18 -30.74 -27.40 23.59
CA ALA A 18 -29.94 -27.37 22.37
C ALA A 18 -28.47 -27.61 22.71
N ALA A 19 -27.85 -28.59 22.04
CA ALA A 19 -26.41 -28.79 22.10
C ALA A 19 -25.71 -27.43 21.90
N PRO A 20 -24.70 -27.09 22.73
CA PRO A 20 -24.03 -25.80 22.61
C PRO A 20 -23.56 -25.59 21.17
N ALA A 21 -23.85 -24.40 20.64
CA ALA A 21 -23.44 -24.03 19.29
C ALA A 21 -21.91 -24.25 19.12
N PRO A 22 -21.40 -24.65 17.94
CA PRO A 22 -19.97 -24.95 17.72
C PRO A 22 -19.02 -23.73 17.79
N GLY A 23 -19.31 -22.72 18.60
CA GLY A 23 -18.64 -21.42 18.62
C GLY A 23 -17.88 -21.08 19.90
N ASP A 24 -17.91 -21.92 20.93
CA ASP A 24 -17.42 -21.57 22.28
C ASP A 24 -16.32 -22.51 22.83
N GLU A 25 -15.65 -23.28 21.96
CA GLU A 25 -14.33 -23.77 22.33
C GLU A 25 -13.40 -22.56 22.45
N ALA A 26 -12.86 -22.34 23.64
CA ALA A 26 -11.86 -21.31 23.88
C ALA A 26 -10.73 -21.47 22.85
N ASP A 27 -10.75 -20.63 21.80
CA ASP A 27 -9.81 -20.60 20.69
C ASP A 27 -8.44 -20.23 21.23
N THR A 28 -7.75 -21.19 21.86
CA THR A 28 -6.45 -21.07 22.49
C THR A 28 -5.39 -21.19 21.41
N THR A 29 -5.29 -20.17 20.56
CA THR A 29 -4.24 -20.16 19.54
C THR A 29 -2.87 -20.27 20.23
N PRO A 30 -2.04 -21.25 19.83
CA PRO A 30 -0.80 -21.54 20.53
C PRO A 30 0.20 -20.37 20.40
N PRO A 31 1.05 -20.12 21.41
CA PRO A 31 2.04 -19.02 21.39
C PRO A 31 2.95 -19.02 20.14
N ARG A 32 3.21 -20.21 19.59
CA ARG A 32 3.96 -20.40 18.33
C ARG A 32 3.36 -19.67 17.13
N ALA A 33 2.04 -19.50 17.07
CA ALA A 33 1.36 -18.81 15.96
C ALA A 33 1.60 -17.29 16.04
N TRP A 34 1.61 -16.73 17.25
CA TRP A 34 1.94 -15.32 17.47
C TRP A 34 3.42 -15.03 17.22
N PHE A 35 4.32 -15.95 17.60
CA PHE A 35 5.72 -15.87 17.20
C PHE A 35 5.87 -15.88 15.67
N ALA A 36 5.19 -16.81 14.99
CA ALA A 36 5.20 -16.88 13.52
C ALA A 36 4.68 -15.56 12.89
N LEU A 37 3.57 -15.02 13.38
CA LEU A 37 3.07 -13.72 12.92
C LEU A 37 4.09 -12.61 13.14
N GLY A 38 4.75 -12.56 14.30
CA GLY A 38 5.82 -11.59 14.59
C GLY A 38 6.98 -11.68 13.59
N VAL A 39 7.41 -12.89 13.23
CA VAL A 39 8.44 -13.10 12.20
C VAL A 39 7.94 -12.64 10.82
N LEU A 40 6.71 -12.97 10.43
CA LEU A 40 6.14 -12.54 9.15
C LEU A 40 6.01 -11.00 9.05
N LEU A 41 5.64 -10.35 10.17
CA LEU A 41 5.62 -8.89 10.28
C LEU A 41 7.02 -8.29 10.16
N ALA A 42 8.01 -8.84 10.87
CA ALA A 42 9.39 -8.37 10.79
C ALA A 42 9.95 -8.49 9.36
N VAL A 43 9.70 -9.62 8.70
CA VAL A 43 10.05 -9.84 7.29
C VAL A 43 9.38 -8.80 6.39
N THR A 44 8.09 -8.54 6.59
CA THR A 44 7.33 -7.54 5.81
C THR A 44 7.85 -6.12 5.99
N LEU A 45 8.08 -5.71 7.24
CA LEU A 45 8.60 -4.39 7.57
C LEU A 45 10.03 -4.19 7.06
N LEU A 46 10.89 -5.21 7.17
CA LEU A 46 12.24 -5.11 6.65
C LEU A 46 12.23 -5.02 5.12
N THR A 47 11.37 -5.78 4.44
CA THR A 47 11.28 -5.70 2.98
C THR A 47 10.83 -4.30 2.54
N LEU A 48 9.85 -3.70 3.24
CA LEU A 48 9.45 -2.30 3.04
C LEU A 48 10.59 -1.30 3.27
N LEU A 49 11.60 -1.63 4.07
CA LEU A 49 12.76 -0.76 4.29
C LEU A 49 13.56 -0.53 3.02
N GLY A 50 13.65 -1.50 2.10
CA GLY A 50 14.41 -1.35 0.86
C GLY A 50 13.95 -0.13 0.03
N ARG A 51 12.67 -0.10 -0.35
CA ARG A 51 12.09 0.99 -1.15
C ARG A 51 12.10 2.33 -0.41
N GLN A 52 11.85 2.32 0.90
CA GLN A 52 11.69 3.54 1.68
C GLN A 52 13.05 4.18 1.97
N MET A 53 14.06 3.34 2.22
CA MET A 53 15.44 3.78 2.37
C MET A 53 16.01 4.30 1.05
N LEU A 54 15.64 3.71 -0.09
CA LEU A 54 15.97 4.26 -1.42
C LEU A 54 15.42 5.68 -1.62
N SER A 55 14.15 5.92 -1.28
CA SER A 55 13.55 7.26 -1.33
C SER A 55 14.23 8.24 -0.35
N LEU A 56 14.56 7.79 0.85
CA LEU A 56 15.19 8.61 1.88
C LEU A 56 16.63 9.02 1.51
N LEU A 57 17.39 8.09 0.93
CA LEU A 57 18.80 8.26 0.56
C LEU A 57 18.99 8.73 -0.89
N ALA A 58 17.91 8.90 -1.64
CA ALA A 58 17.91 9.36 -3.02
C ALA A 58 18.79 10.62 -3.26
N PRO A 59 18.83 11.64 -2.38
CA PRO A 59 19.77 12.76 -2.52
C PRO A 59 21.24 12.35 -2.54
N ALA A 60 21.65 11.51 -1.59
CA ALA A 60 23.04 11.07 -1.45
C ALA A 60 23.45 10.18 -2.62
N ILE A 61 22.56 9.27 -3.03
CA ILE A 61 22.75 8.39 -4.19
C ILE A 61 22.91 9.22 -5.47
N ALA A 62 22.04 10.21 -5.69
CA ALA A 62 22.07 11.05 -6.88
C ALA A 62 23.35 11.89 -6.94
N ALA A 63 23.82 12.40 -5.80
CA ALA A 63 25.07 13.15 -5.73
C ALA A 63 26.29 12.26 -6.00
N ASP A 64 26.37 11.09 -5.38
CA ASP A 64 27.48 10.14 -5.50
C ASP A 64 27.62 9.60 -6.93
N LEU A 65 26.49 9.21 -7.54
CA LEU A 65 26.46 8.62 -8.89
C LEU A 65 26.18 9.63 -10.01
N ARG A 66 26.11 10.93 -9.69
CA ARG A 66 25.83 12.03 -10.63
C ARG A 66 24.58 11.82 -11.49
N LEU A 67 23.50 11.36 -10.84
CA LEU A 67 22.24 11.07 -11.52
C LEU A 67 21.35 12.32 -11.62
N SER A 68 20.75 12.52 -12.79
CA SER A 68 19.67 13.51 -12.95
C SER A 68 18.38 13.05 -12.28
N ASP A 69 17.49 13.99 -11.99
CA ASP A 69 16.18 13.68 -11.39
C ASP A 69 15.34 12.77 -12.29
N ARG A 70 15.45 12.92 -13.61
CA ARG A 70 14.83 12.01 -14.58
C ARG A 70 15.31 10.56 -14.36
N ASN A 71 16.63 10.36 -14.31
CA ASN A 71 17.21 9.03 -14.17
C ASN A 71 16.89 8.41 -12.81
N LEU A 72 16.92 9.22 -11.76
CA LEU A 72 16.54 8.81 -10.42
C LEU A 72 15.05 8.42 -10.34
N GLY A 73 14.17 9.22 -10.93
CA GLY A 73 12.73 8.93 -10.98
C GLY A 73 12.39 7.65 -11.76
N VAL A 74 13.07 7.41 -12.89
CA VAL A 74 12.94 6.15 -13.65
C VAL A 74 13.40 4.95 -12.81
N THR A 75 14.52 5.09 -12.09
CA THR A 75 15.10 4.04 -11.25
C THR A 75 14.21 3.69 -10.06
N LEU A 76 13.72 4.71 -9.35
CA LEU A 76 12.91 4.54 -8.14
C LEU A 76 11.44 4.17 -8.44
N GLY A 77 10.90 4.68 -9.55
CA GLY A 77 9.51 4.45 -9.95
C GLY A 77 9.37 3.23 -10.85
N ILE A 78 9.86 3.34 -12.09
CA ILE A 78 9.67 2.32 -13.14
C ILE A 78 10.44 1.04 -12.82
N GLY A 79 11.68 1.15 -12.33
CA GLY A 79 12.50 -0.03 -11.98
C GLY A 79 11.80 -0.93 -10.96
N PHE A 80 11.34 -0.34 -9.86
CA PHE A 80 10.57 -1.06 -8.84
C PHE A 80 9.21 -1.55 -9.37
N ALA A 81 8.34 -0.62 -9.80
CA ALA A 81 6.95 -0.95 -10.11
C ALA A 81 6.82 -1.86 -11.34
N GLY A 82 7.65 -1.65 -12.36
CA GLY A 82 7.66 -2.49 -13.55
C GLY A 82 8.01 -3.93 -13.22
N ALA A 83 9.07 -4.15 -12.45
CA ALA A 83 9.47 -5.50 -12.04
C ALA A 83 8.45 -6.16 -11.11
N SER A 84 7.89 -5.41 -10.14
CA SER A 84 6.81 -5.89 -9.27
C SER A 84 5.60 -6.37 -10.06
N LEU A 85 5.13 -5.57 -11.03
CA LEU A 85 3.95 -5.89 -11.81
C LEU A 85 4.15 -7.09 -12.73
N LEU A 86 5.31 -7.15 -13.39
CA LEU A 86 5.66 -8.25 -14.28
C LEU A 86 5.78 -9.58 -13.52
N CYS A 87 6.32 -9.54 -12.30
CA CYS A 87 6.58 -10.75 -11.51
C CYS A 87 5.45 -11.11 -10.53
N ALA A 88 4.48 -10.22 -10.26
CA ALA A 88 3.38 -10.48 -9.34
C ALA A 88 2.61 -11.77 -9.68
N TYR A 89 2.23 -11.96 -10.95
CA TYR A 89 1.51 -13.16 -11.37
C TYR A 89 2.37 -14.42 -11.35
N PRO A 90 3.59 -14.45 -11.95
CA PRO A 90 4.49 -15.60 -11.85
C PRO A 90 4.75 -16.03 -10.40
N ILE A 91 4.99 -15.07 -9.49
CA ILE A 91 5.27 -15.39 -8.08
C ILE A 91 4.02 -15.93 -7.39
N ALA A 92 2.84 -15.33 -7.61
CA ALA A 92 1.58 -15.87 -7.07
C ALA A 92 1.33 -17.30 -7.54
N TRP A 93 1.55 -17.58 -8.83
CA TRP A 93 1.43 -18.91 -9.40
C TRP A 93 2.42 -19.91 -8.80
N LEU A 94 3.66 -19.50 -8.58
CA LEU A 94 4.66 -20.32 -7.88
C LEU A 94 4.26 -20.53 -6.41
N ALA A 95 3.71 -19.51 -5.73
CA ALA A 95 3.34 -19.57 -4.31
C ALA A 95 2.22 -20.58 -4.04
N ASP A 96 1.35 -20.80 -5.02
CA ASP A 96 0.29 -21.82 -4.95
C ASP A 96 0.82 -23.26 -5.13
N ARG A 97 2.04 -23.42 -5.65
CA ARG A 97 2.63 -24.73 -6.01
C ARG A 97 3.78 -25.16 -5.11
N TYR A 98 4.52 -24.20 -4.58
CA TYR A 98 5.69 -24.45 -3.76
C TYR A 98 5.39 -24.20 -2.28
N ASP A 99 6.24 -24.75 -1.43
CA ASP A 99 6.18 -24.55 0.01
C ASP A 99 6.28 -23.05 0.35
N ARG A 100 5.32 -22.54 1.13
CA ARG A 100 5.21 -21.11 1.45
C ARG A 100 6.44 -20.58 2.19
N ARG A 101 7.10 -21.43 3.00
CA ARG A 101 8.34 -21.07 3.69
C ARG A 101 9.50 -20.93 2.70
N ILE A 102 9.58 -21.81 1.70
CA ILE A 102 10.57 -21.70 0.62
C ILE A 102 10.32 -20.43 -0.19
N MET A 103 9.05 -20.14 -0.50
CA MET A 103 8.70 -18.93 -1.25
C MET A 103 9.07 -17.65 -0.49
N LEU A 104 8.73 -17.57 0.81
CA LEU A 104 9.13 -16.43 1.65
C LEU A 104 10.65 -16.31 1.76
N GLY A 105 11.37 -17.44 1.92
CA GLY A 105 12.82 -17.46 1.93
C GLY A 105 13.43 -16.93 0.63
N ALA A 106 12.86 -17.33 -0.52
CA ALA A 106 13.28 -16.85 -1.83
C ALA A 106 13.03 -15.33 -1.99
N CYS A 107 11.86 -14.84 -1.56
CA CYS A 107 11.58 -13.40 -1.55
C CYS A 107 12.59 -12.63 -0.68
N ILE A 108 12.90 -13.12 0.52
CA ILE A 108 13.90 -12.49 1.42
C ILE A 108 15.28 -12.48 0.76
N LEU A 109 15.70 -13.58 0.13
CA LEU A 109 16.99 -13.67 -0.56
C LEU A 109 17.07 -12.69 -1.74
N VAL A 110 16.05 -12.66 -2.60
CA VAL A 110 16.00 -11.74 -3.76
C VAL A 110 16.02 -10.29 -3.29
N TRP A 111 15.27 -9.96 -2.24
CA TRP A 111 15.29 -8.63 -1.63
C TRP A 111 16.67 -8.27 -1.08
N ALA A 112 17.30 -9.19 -0.35
CA ALA A 112 18.62 -8.98 0.23
C ALA A 112 19.68 -8.76 -0.84
N THR A 113 19.62 -9.53 -1.93
CA THR A 113 20.46 -9.32 -3.11
C THR A 113 20.25 -7.93 -3.68
N GLY A 114 19.00 -7.49 -3.85
CA GLY A 114 18.68 -6.12 -4.29
C GLY A 114 19.30 -5.06 -3.37
N ALA A 115 19.13 -5.19 -2.05
CA ALA A 115 19.71 -4.27 -1.07
C ALA A 115 21.24 -4.26 -1.12
N LEU A 116 21.89 -5.43 -1.22
CA LEU A 116 23.35 -5.50 -1.36
C LEU A 116 23.82 -4.86 -2.67
N VAL A 117 23.17 -5.15 -3.80
CA VAL A 117 23.49 -4.53 -5.09
C VAL A 117 23.32 -3.01 -5.02
N CYS A 118 22.33 -2.48 -4.29
CA CYS A 118 22.28 -1.03 -4.02
C CYS A 118 23.57 -0.54 -3.35
N GLY A 119 24.03 -1.20 -2.28
CA GLY A 119 25.25 -0.81 -1.57
C GLY A 119 26.51 -0.82 -2.45
N TYR A 120 26.58 -1.69 -3.44
CA TYR A 120 27.72 -1.80 -4.37
C TYR A 120 27.48 -1.11 -5.72
N ALA A 121 26.37 -0.40 -5.90
CA ALA A 121 26.04 0.18 -7.20
C ALA A 121 26.93 1.39 -7.53
N ASP A 122 27.57 1.34 -8.70
CA ASP A 122 28.44 2.38 -9.26
C ASP A 122 27.78 3.13 -10.43
N GLY A 123 26.51 2.85 -10.72
CA GLY A 123 25.78 3.55 -11.77
C GLY A 123 24.28 3.28 -11.78
N MET A 124 23.58 4.01 -12.66
CA MET A 124 22.12 3.96 -12.81
C MET A 124 21.59 2.55 -13.06
N TRP A 125 22.21 1.78 -13.95
CA TRP A 125 21.68 0.47 -14.37
C TRP A 125 21.78 -0.58 -13.28
N GLN A 126 22.82 -0.54 -12.45
CA GLN A 126 22.93 -1.42 -11.29
C GLN A 126 21.87 -1.06 -10.24
N LEU A 127 21.64 0.24 -10.00
CA LEU A 127 20.53 0.66 -9.15
C LEU A 127 19.16 0.27 -9.72
N PHE A 128 18.96 0.39 -11.03
CA PHE A 128 17.72 -0.02 -11.69
C PHE A 128 17.48 -1.53 -11.52
N GLY A 129 18.53 -2.36 -11.69
CA GLY A 129 18.46 -3.79 -11.41
C GLY A 129 18.18 -4.07 -9.94
N ALA A 130 18.80 -3.33 -9.03
CA ALA A 130 18.58 -3.47 -7.60
C ALA A 130 17.15 -3.10 -7.18
N THR A 131 16.60 -1.99 -7.67
CA THR A 131 15.22 -1.59 -7.40
C THR A 131 14.22 -2.57 -8.01
N ALA A 132 14.55 -3.14 -9.18
CA ALA A 132 13.77 -4.21 -9.78
C ALA A 132 13.75 -5.48 -8.90
N LEU A 133 14.90 -5.92 -8.38
CA LEU A 133 14.97 -7.07 -7.45
C LEU A 133 14.15 -6.83 -6.18
N ILE A 134 14.24 -5.63 -5.59
CA ILE A 134 13.42 -5.26 -4.43
C ILE A 134 11.93 -5.32 -4.81
N GLY A 135 11.55 -4.82 -5.99
CA GLY A 135 10.19 -4.88 -6.50
C GLY A 135 9.66 -6.29 -6.73
N ILE A 136 10.49 -7.20 -7.26
CA ILE A 136 10.16 -8.62 -7.46
C ILE A 136 9.86 -9.27 -6.10
N ALA A 137 10.71 -9.04 -5.09
CA ALA A 137 10.51 -9.61 -3.78
C ALA A 137 9.24 -9.08 -3.08
N GLU A 138 9.00 -7.77 -3.13
CA GLU A 138 7.81 -7.14 -2.53
C GLU A 138 6.50 -7.61 -3.18
N ALA A 139 6.51 -7.93 -4.49
CA ALA A 139 5.33 -8.40 -5.20
C ALA A 139 4.80 -9.74 -4.66
N GLY A 140 5.69 -10.63 -4.20
CA GLY A 140 5.33 -11.95 -3.68
C GLY A 140 5.00 -11.97 -2.20
N LEU A 141 5.69 -11.13 -1.40
CA LEU A 141 5.72 -11.28 0.05
C LEU A 141 4.33 -11.11 0.69
N GLY A 142 3.62 -10.05 0.35
CA GLY A 142 2.29 -9.75 0.91
C GLY A 142 1.26 -10.86 0.66
N PRO A 143 1.04 -11.29 -0.60
CA PRO A 143 0.14 -12.39 -0.93
C PRO A 143 0.50 -13.69 -0.21
N VAL A 144 1.80 -14.04 -0.13
CA VAL A 144 2.24 -15.27 0.54
C VAL A 144 1.97 -15.20 2.04
N VAL A 145 2.26 -14.08 2.71
CA VAL A 145 1.97 -13.89 4.14
C VAL A 145 0.46 -13.99 4.41
N LEU A 146 -0.38 -13.33 3.62
CA LEU A 146 -1.84 -13.41 3.74
C LEU A 146 -2.36 -14.83 3.52
N ALA A 147 -1.70 -15.60 2.65
CA ALA A 147 -2.05 -17.00 2.42
C ALA A 147 -1.70 -17.89 3.63
N VAL A 148 -0.64 -17.57 4.39
CA VAL A 148 -0.16 -18.28 5.59
C VAL A 148 -1.02 -18.02 6.83
N ILE A 149 -1.53 -16.80 7.03
CA ILE A 149 -2.31 -16.43 8.24
C ILE A 149 -3.46 -17.43 8.55
N PRO A 150 -4.28 -17.86 7.59
CA PRO A 150 -5.34 -18.86 7.80
C PRO A 150 -4.87 -20.23 8.28
N ASP A 151 -3.60 -20.58 8.06
CA ASP A 151 -3.03 -21.85 8.53
C ASP A 151 -2.59 -21.74 10.00
N LEU A 152 -2.25 -20.53 10.46
CA LEU A 152 -1.76 -20.26 11.80
C LEU A 152 -2.88 -19.91 12.79
N PHE A 153 -3.97 -19.32 12.30
CA PHE A 153 -5.05 -18.79 13.12
C PHE A 153 -6.43 -19.22 12.60
N THR A 154 -7.27 -19.64 13.53
CA THR A 154 -8.69 -19.98 13.33
C THR A 154 -9.61 -18.89 13.90
N GLY A 155 -10.91 -19.00 13.59
CA GLY A 155 -11.97 -18.21 14.23
C GLY A 155 -11.70 -16.71 14.32
N ARG A 156 -11.96 -16.15 15.50
CA ARG A 156 -11.82 -14.70 15.79
C ARG A 156 -10.35 -14.26 15.78
N ARG A 157 -9.43 -15.14 16.17
CA ARG A 157 -7.98 -14.82 16.20
C ARG A 157 -7.43 -14.59 14.80
N ARG A 158 -7.96 -15.29 13.78
CA ARG A 158 -7.62 -15.06 12.37
C ARG A 158 -7.96 -13.65 11.91
N LEU A 159 -9.13 -13.13 12.30
CA LEU A 159 -9.51 -11.75 12.03
C LEU A 159 -8.52 -10.79 12.68
N THR A 160 -8.17 -11.01 13.96
CA THR A 160 -7.18 -10.20 14.67
C THR A 160 -5.82 -10.22 13.97
N ALA A 161 -5.32 -11.39 13.57
CA ALA A 161 -4.04 -11.52 12.87
C ALA A 161 -4.04 -10.77 11.52
N ASN A 162 -5.12 -10.87 10.74
CA ASN A 162 -5.28 -10.11 9.50
C ASN A 162 -5.32 -8.60 9.75
N LEU A 163 -6.01 -8.13 10.79
CA LEU A 163 -6.06 -6.72 11.15
C LEU A 163 -4.68 -6.21 11.59
N VAL A 164 -3.95 -6.98 12.38
CA VAL A 164 -2.57 -6.65 12.78
C VAL A 164 -1.67 -6.54 11.54
N PHE A 165 -1.75 -7.50 10.62
CA PHE A 165 -0.98 -7.45 9.37
C PHE A 165 -1.36 -6.24 8.51
N TYR A 166 -2.65 -5.94 8.40
CA TYR A 166 -3.13 -4.77 7.66
C TYR A 166 -2.64 -3.44 8.28
N MET A 167 -2.70 -3.32 9.61
CA MET A 167 -2.17 -2.17 10.34
C MET A 167 -0.66 -2.03 10.21
N ALA A 168 0.07 -3.16 10.16
CA ALA A 168 1.50 -3.15 9.86
C ALA A 168 1.80 -2.70 8.43
N GLY A 169 0.93 -2.97 7.46
CA GLY A 169 1.05 -2.38 6.12
C GLY A 169 0.83 -0.86 6.14
N LEU A 170 -0.22 -0.40 6.83
CA LEU A 170 -0.58 1.03 6.89
C LEU A 170 0.44 1.89 7.65
N LEU A 171 0.88 1.44 8.84
CA LEU A 171 1.79 2.18 9.71
C LEU A 171 3.24 1.71 9.60
N GLY A 172 3.50 0.57 8.96
CA GLY A 172 4.84 0.02 8.81
C GLY A 172 5.76 0.96 8.04
N ALA A 173 5.26 1.58 6.97
CA ALA A 173 6.03 2.58 6.23
C ALA A 173 6.51 3.72 7.14
N SER A 174 5.67 4.19 8.07
CA SER A 174 6.04 5.23 9.05
C SER A 174 7.21 4.80 9.93
N VAL A 175 7.11 3.62 10.51
CA VAL A 175 8.16 3.04 11.38
C VAL A 175 9.45 2.85 10.58
N VAL A 176 9.32 2.34 9.36
CA VAL A 176 10.43 2.07 8.44
C VAL A 176 11.17 3.34 8.03
N TYR A 177 10.48 4.45 7.75
CA TYR A 177 11.15 5.73 7.47
C TYR A 177 11.95 6.24 8.68
N ILE A 178 11.40 6.11 9.90
CA ILE A 178 12.09 6.50 11.13
C ILE A 178 13.34 5.64 11.34
N ILE A 179 13.19 4.31 11.23
CA ILE A 179 14.31 3.36 11.37
C ILE A 179 15.37 3.62 10.29
N GLY A 180 14.96 3.83 9.04
CA GLY A 180 15.87 4.12 7.93
C GLY A 180 16.65 5.41 8.13
N GLY A 181 16.01 6.47 8.64
CA GLY A 181 16.68 7.73 8.97
C GLY A 181 17.65 7.61 10.13
N ALA A 182 17.25 6.90 11.20
CA ALA A 182 18.11 6.62 12.34
C ALA A 182 19.32 5.76 11.94
N LEU A 183 19.11 4.72 11.12
CA LEU A 183 20.19 3.88 10.61
C LEU A 183 21.16 4.70 9.75
N ALA A 184 20.65 5.47 8.78
CA ALA A 184 21.48 6.26 7.90
C ALA A 184 22.35 7.28 8.66
N SER A 185 21.75 8.01 9.61
CA SER A 185 22.50 8.96 10.44
C SER A 185 23.43 8.27 11.44
N GLY A 186 23.05 7.11 11.98
CA GLY A 186 23.91 6.32 12.85
C GLY A 186 25.15 5.78 12.14
N VAL A 187 24.99 5.29 10.91
CA VAL A 187 26.09 4.87 10.05
C VAL A 187 27.02 6.04 9.75
N GLU A 188 26.46 7.20 9.38
CA GLU A 188 27.24 8.42 9.11
C GLU A 188 28.09 8.85 10.31
N GLY A 189 27.54 8.81 11.53
CA GLY A 189 28.29 9.10 12.76
C GLY A 189 29.36 8.04 13.09
N ALA A 190 29.05 6.76 12.88
CA ALA A 190 29.97 5.66 13.15
C ALA A 190 31.17 5.61 12.20
N LYS A 191 31.07 6.19 11.00
CA LYS A 191 32.18 6.24 10.02
C LYS A 191 33.47 6.84 10.57
N ILE A 192 33.37 7.74 11.55
CA ILE A 192 34.53 8.38 12.20
C ILE A 192 35.39 7.35 12.95
N ALA A 193 34.79 6.28 13.45
CA ALA A 193 35.44 5.21 14.21
C ALA A 193 35.76 3.96 13.37
N MET A 194 35.38 3.93 12.09
CA MET A 194 35.58 2.78 11.23
C MET A 194 37.04 2.71 10.70
N PRO A 195 37.55 1.50 10.39
CA PRO A 195 38.88 1.34 9.80
C PRO A 195 39.08 2.21 8.55
N VAL A 196 40.32 2.67 8.32
CA VAL A 196 40.72 3.69 7.32
C VAL A 196 40.28 3.38 5.88
N GLY A 197 39.92 2.13 5.55
CA GLY A 197 39.36 1.75 4.24
C GLY A 197 37.84 1.91 4.09
N SER A 198 37.08 1.87 5.19
CA SER A 198 35.60 2.00 5.21
C SER A 198 35.11 3.43 5.45
N SER A 199 35.99 4.33 5.90
CA SER A 199 35.66 5.74 6.12
C SER A 199 35.48 6.53 4.81
N SER A 200 36.09 6.07 3.70
CA SER A 200 35.95 6.66 2.37
C SER A 200 34.66 6.25 1.63
N THR A 201 34.01 5.15 2.04
CA THR A 201 32.77 4.66 1.42
C THR A 201 31.58 5.56 1.78
N ALA A 202 30.71 5.88 0.83
CA ALA A 202 29.53 6.69 1.11
C ALA A 202 28.61 6.01 2.16
N ALA A 203 28.05 6.79 3.10
CA ALA A 203 27.26 6.24 4.21
C ALA A 203 26.02 5.46 3.73
N TRP A 204 25.41 5.90 2.62
CA TRP A 204 24.25 5.23 2.03
C TRP A 204 24.58 3.79 1.58
N ARG A 205 25.79 3.55 1.07
CA ARG A 205 26.25 2.22 0.63
C ARG A 205 26.33 1.25 1.81
N LEU A 206 26.90 1.71 2.92
CA LEU A 206 27.01 0.94 4.16
C LEU A 206 25.62 0.67 4.78
N ALA A 207 24.70 1.63 4.75
CA ALA A 207 23.33 1.43 5.21
C ALA A 207 22.64 0.29 4.44
N PHE A 208 22.73 0.29 3.11
CA PHE A 208 22.20 -0.80 2.28
C PHE A 208 22.88 -2.15 2.52
N ALA A 209 24.21 -2.15 2.72
CA ALA A 209 24.96 -3.35 3.06
C ALA A 209 24.47 -3.96 4.38
N ILE A 210 24.33 -3.15 5.43
CA ILE A 210 23.84 -3.59 6.76
C ILE A 210 22.44 -4.19 6.64
N VAL A 211 21.55 -3.50 5.92
CA VAL A 211 20.17 -3.94 5.72
C VAL A 211 20.12 -5.27 4.93
N GLY A 212 20.88 -5.38 3.84
CA GLY A 212 20.98 -6.64 3.07
C GLY A 212 21.57 -7.80 3.89
N CYS A 213 22.58 -7.53 4.73
CA CYS A 213 23.20 -8.50 5.61
C CYS A 213 22.31 -8.98 6.77
N SER A 214 21.15 -8.36 7.01
CA SER A 214 20.19 -8.84 8.01
C SER A 214 19.31 -10.00 7.51
N ALA A 215 19.34 -10.31 6.22
CA ALA A 215 18.54 -11.37 5.62
C ALA A 215 18.82 -12.80 6.16
N PRO A 216 20.07 -13.22 6.44
CA PRO A 216 20.34 -14.51 7.06
C PRO A 216 19.64 -14.67 8.42
N LEU A 217 19.58 -13.59 9.22
CA LEU A 217 18.83 -13.59 10.48
C LEU A 217 17.33 -13.80 10.23
N LEU A 218 16.75 -13.11 9.25
CA LEU A 218 15.34 -13.31 8.89
C LEU A 218 15.07 -14.72 8.38
N ILE A 219 15.95 -15.29 7.57
CA ILE A 219 15.84 -16.66 7.07
C ILE A 219 15.94 -17.66 8.22
N ALA A 220 16.83 -17.43 9.19
CA ALA A 220 16.93 -18.25 10.40
C ALA A 220 15.67 -18.16 11.27
N LEU A 221 15.11 -16.96 11.45
CA LEU A 221 13.85 -16.77 12.16
C LEU A 221 12.67 -17.43 11.44
N LEU A 222 12.58 -17.25 10.13
CA LEU A 222 11.60 -17.93 9.27
C LEU A 222 11.78 -19.45 9.33
N ALA A 223 13.01 -19.93 9.50
CA ALA A 223 13.31 -21.34 9.62
C ALA A 223 12.74 -21.98 10.90
N CYS A 224 12.52 -21.16 11.93
CA CYS A 224 11.87 -21.56 13.18
C CYS A 224 10.33 -21.61 13.07
N VAL A 225 9.75 -21.06 12.00
CA VAL A 225 8.30 -21.08 11.76
C VAL A 225 7.90 -22.41 11.12
N ARG A 226 6.93 -23.10 11.74
CA ARG A 226 6.27 -24.27 11.17
C ARG A 226 5.10 -23.79 10.30
N MET A 227 5.10 -24.21 9.03
CA MET A 227 4.03 -23.94 8.08
C MET A 227 3.54 -25.28 7.54
N ASP A 228 2.22 -25.45 7.48
CA ASP A 228 1.63 -26.65 6.93
C ASP A 228 1.59 -26.56 5.41
N ARG A 229 1.87 -27.68 4.73
CA ARG A 229 1.77 -27.76 3.28
C ARG A 229 0.32 -27.84 2.87
N ARG A 230 -0.12 -26.91 2.02
CA ARG A 230 -1.46 -26.93 1.44
C ARG A 230 -1.47 -27.58 0.07
N GLN A 231 -2.55 -28.30 -0.23
CA GLN A 231 -2.79 -28.82 -1.56
C GLN A 231 -3.26 -27.70 -2.51
N PRO A 232 -2.84 -27.72 -3.79
CA PRO A 232 -3.27 -26.73 -4.77
C PRO A 232 -4.78 -26.79 -4.98
N VAL A 233 -5.44 -25.64 -4.91
CA VAL A 233 -6.88 -25.52 -5.22
C VAL A 233 -7.05 -25.46 -6.73
N ALA A 234 -7.97 -26.26 -7.27
CA ALA A 234 -8.25 -26.30 -8.70
C ALA A 234 -8.74 -24.93 -9.22
N LEU A 235 -8.11 -24.45 -10.30
CA LEU A 235 -8.51 -23.22 -10.98
C LEU A 235 -9.89 -23.39 -11.62
N GLN A 236 -10.91 -22.74 -11.06
CA GLN A 236 -12.18 -22.57 -11.77
C GLN A 236 -12.01 -21.57 -12.92
N ARG A 237 -12.27 -22.02 -14.15
CA ARG A 237 -12.43 -21.14 -15.32
C ARG A 237 -13.81 -20.50 -15.26
N LEU A 238 -13.87 -19.17 -15.13
CA LEU A 238 -15.13 -18.42 -15.24
C LEU A 238 -15.25 -17.76 -16.62
N GLY A 239 -16.29 -18.06 -17.37
CA GLY A 239 -16.55 -17.52 -18.71
C GLY A 239 -17.41 -16.24 -18.72
N SER A 240 -17.17 -15.27 -17.84
CA SER A 240 -18.01 -14.06 -17.76
C SER A 240 -17.48 -12.90 -18.65
N PRO A 241 -18.33 -12.23 -19.46
CA PRO A 241 -17.92 -11.17 -20.38
C PRO A 241 -17.74 -9.81 -19.68
N LEU A 242 -16.66 -9.68 -18.91
CA LEU A 242 -16.29 -8.44 -18.19
C LEU A 242 -16.22 -7.23 -19.13
N LEU A 243 -15.63 -7.40 -20.33
CA LEU A 243 -15.46 -6.31 -21.28
C LEU A 243 -16.80 -5.71 -21.74
N THR A 244 -17.81 -6.55 -21.96
CA THR A 244 -19.16 -6.11 -22.34
C THR A 244 -19.81 -5.32 -21.20
N HIS A 245 -19.67 -5.78 -19.96
CA HIS A 245 -20.19 -5.06 -18.80
C HIS A 245 -19.53 -3.68 -18.63
N LEU A 246 -18.21 -3.60 -18.77
CA LEU A 246 -17.47 -2.33 -18.70
C LEU A 246 -17.84 -1.38 -19.85
N ALA A 247 -18.11 -1.90 -21.05
CA ALA A 247 -18.55 -1.10 -22.20
C ALA A 247 -19.94 -0.49 -21.99
N VAL A 248 -20.88 -1.27 -21.43
CA VAL A 248 -22.23 -0.78 -21.09
C VAL A 248 -22.16 0.27 -19.97
N GLN A 249 -21.36 0.02 -18.94
CA GLN A 249 -21.22 0.90 -17.77
C GLN A 249 -20.05 1.89 -17.90
N ARG A 250 -19.69 2.27 -19.14
CA ARG A 250 -18.47 3.04 -19.45
C ARG A 250 -18.33 4.33 -18.63
N ARG A 251 -19.42 5.05 -18.38
CA ARG A 251 -19.37 6.37 -17.74
C ARG A 251 -18.93 6.31 -16.27
N PRO A 252 -19.61 5.60 -15.35
CA PRO A 252 -19.14 5.47 -13.97
C PRO A 252 -17.77 4.78 -13.89
N VAL A 253 -17.49 3.81 -14.79
CA VAL A 253 -16.18 3.15 -14.86
C VAL A 253 -15.06 4.14 -15.16
N VAL A 254 -15.17 4.91 -16.24
CA VAL A 254 -14.14 5.88 -16.63
C VAL A 254 -13.94 6.96 -15.56
N LEU A 255 -15.02 7.44 -14.93
CA LEU A 255 -14.92 8.46 -13.89
C LEU A 255 -14.19 7.95 -12.64
N ILE A 256 -14.61 6.79 -12.09
CA ILE A 256 -13.99 6.25 -10.87
C ILE A 256 -12.58 5.73 -11.12
N VAL A 257 -12.38 4.96 -12.20
CA VAL A 257 -11.04 4.43 -12.54
C VAL A 257 -10.11 5.59 -12.90
N GLY A 258 -10.57 6.57 -13.69
CA GLY A 258 -9.79 7.76 -14.03
C GLY A 258 -9.40 8.58 -12.79
N ALA A 259 -10.34 8.81 -11.87
CA ALA A 259 -10.05 9.47 -10.60
C ALA A 259 -8.99 8.69 -9.79
N PHE A 260 -9.10 7.36 -9.74
CA PHE A 260 -8.14 6.52 -9.05
C PHE A 260 -6.73 6.55 -9.68
N LEU A 261 -6.63 6.52 -11.00
CA LEU A 261 -5.32 6.60 -11.67
C LEU A 261 -4.66 7.96 -11.38
N LEU A 262 -5.42 9.05 -11.38
CA LEU A 262 -4.92 10.37 -11.00
C LEU A 262 -4.54 10.45 -9.51
N PHE A 263 -5.28 9.79 -8.63
CA PHE A 263 -4.91 9.60 -7.23
C PHE A 263 -3.55 8.93 -7.08
N MET A 264 -3.31 7.83 -7.82
CA MET A 264 -2.04 7.10 -7.80
C MET A 264 -0.89 7.95 -8.34
N LEU A 265 -1.13 8.73 -9.40
CA LEU A 265 -0.15 9.64 -9.98
C LEU A 265 0.31 10.68 -8.96
N ALA A 266 -0.62 11.34 -8.27
CA ALA A 266 -0.29 12.36 -7.29
C ALA A 266 0.32 11.80 -5.99
N SER A 267 -0.26 10.72 -5.44
CA SER A 267 0.17 10.13 -4.16
C SER A 267 1.54 9.46 -4.24
N SER A 268 1.77 8.64 -5.28
CA SER A 268 3.00 7.86 -5.39
C SER A 268 4.23 8.75 -5.65
N GLY A 269 4.03 9.80 -6.45
CA GLY A 269 5.08 10.76 -6.78
C GLY A 269 5.51 11.60 -5.58
N ALA A 270 4.54 12.19 -4.86
CA ALA A 270 4.85 13.02 -3.69
C ALA A 270 5.59 12.24 -2.60
N LEU A 271 5.16 11.01 -2.31
CA LEU A 271 5.78 10.18 -1.27
C LEU A 271 7.28 9.94 -1.49
N ILE A 272 7.69 9.73 -2.74
CA ILE A 272 9.08 9.40 -3.09
C ILE A 272 9.98 10.63 -3.08
N TRP A 273 9.47 11.80 -3.49
CA TRP A 273 10.27 13.00 -3.72
C TRP A 273 10.32 13.98 -2.54
N ILE A 274 9.39 13.91 -1.58
CA ILE A 274 9.36 14.79 -0.39
C ILE A 274 10.68 14.73 0.42
N PRO A 275 11.24 13.55 0.78
CA PRO A 275 12.53 13.49 1.48
C PRO A 275 13.65 14.15 0.68
N THR A 276 13.66 13.91 -0.63
CA THR A 276 14.68 14.44 -1.54
C THR A 276 14.64 15.96 -1.62
N ALA A 277 13.45 16.52 -1.76
CA ALA A 277 13.27 17.97 -1.77
C ALA A 277 13.69 18.59 -0.43
N SER A 278 13.33 17.96 0.68
CA SER A 278 13.68 18.44 2.03
C SER A 278 15.20 18.52 2.25
N THR A 279 15.96 17.50 1.85
CA THR A 279 17.44 17.54 1.93
C THR A 279 18.04 18.59 1.01
N ARG A 280 17.58 18.67 -0.25
CA ARG A 280 18.18 19.57 -1.24
C ARG A 280 17.91 21.05 -0.96
N LEU A 281 16.71 21.39 -0.50
CA LEU A 281 16.33 22.79 -0.24
C LEU A 281 16.71 23.27 1.15
N PHE A 282 16.61 22.40 2.16
CA PHE A 282 16.72 22.81 3.56
C PHE A 282 17.87 22.13 4.29
N GLY A 283 18.68 21.31 3.61
CA GLY A 283 19.79 20.58 4.23
C GLY A 283 19.33 19.57 5.29
N ALA A 284 18.09 19.10 5.23
CA ALA A 284 17.54 18.18 6.22
C ALA A 284 18.35 16.87 6.26
N SER A 285 18.76 16.48 7.47
CA SER A 285 19.50 15.23 7.70
C SER A 285 18.63 13.99 7.43
N PRO A 286 19.23 12.82 7.19
CA PRO A 286 18.49 11.57 7.01
C PRO A 286 17.55 11.26 8.18
N LEU A 287 17.99 11.48 9.43
CA LEU A 287 17.15 11.35 10.61
C LEU A 287 15.97 12.32 10.61
N ALA A 288 16.19 13.61 10.30
CA ALA A 288 15.11 14.60 10.27
C ALA A 288 14.06 14.27 9.21
N ASN A 289 14.49 13.81 8.03
CA ASN A 289 13.58 13.33 6.99
C ASN A 289 12.85 12.04 7.41
N GLY A 290 13.56 11.09 8.00
CA GLY A 290 12.98 9.83 8.47
C GLY A 290 11.89 10.06 9.51
N VAL A 291 12.14 10.94 10.48
CA VAL A 291 11.15 11.35 11.49
C VAL A 291 10.03 12.18 10.87
N GLY A 292 10.34 13.20 10.09
CA GLY A 292 9.33 14.09 9.49
C GLY A 292 8.35 13.36 8.58
N VAL A 293 8.87 12.50 7.69
CA VAL A 293 8.05 11.69 6.77
C VAL A 293 7.35 10.57 7.52
N GLY A 294 8.05 9.88 8.43
CA GLY A 294 7.47 8.77 9.18
C GLY A 294 6.31 9.20 10.09
N VAL A 295 6.51 10.25 10.89
CA VAL A 295 5.46 10.84 11.73
C VAL A 295 4.35 11.44 10.87
N GLY A 296 4.69 12.11 9.76
CA GLY A 296 3.71 12.67 8.84
C GLY A 296 2.81 11.61 8.22
N LEU A 297 3.38 10.47 7.80
CA LEU A 297 2.64 9.30 7.33
C LEU A 297 1.73 8.72 8.41
N ALA A 298 2.21 8.59 9.65
CA ALA A 298 1.45 7.99 10.74
C ALA A 298 0.25 8.87 11.12
N LEU A 299 0.50 10.14 11.40
CA LEU A 299 -0.53 11.11 11.76
C LEU A 299 -1.53 11.31 10.61
N GLY A 300 -1.04 11.45 9.38
CA GLY A 300 -1.88 11.57 8.20
C GLY A 300 -2.79 10.34 8.05
N THR A 301 -2.22 9.14 8.07
CA THR A 301 -2.99 7.90 7.93
C THR A 301 -4.05 7.76 9.01
N LEU A 302 -3.67 7.92 10.29
CA LEU A 302 -4.61 7.80 11.41
C LEU A 302 -5.73 8.84 11.36
N ALA A 303 -5.39 10.11 11.09
CA ALA A 303 -6.38 11.18 10.97
C ALA A 303 -7.33 10.94 9.79
N GLY A 304 -6.77 10.62 8.62
CA GLY A 304 -7.53 10.40 7.39
C GLY A 304 -8.49 9.22 7.46
N THR A 305 -7.98 8.02 7.79
CA THR A 305 -8.81 6.82 7.88
C THR A 305 -9.76 6.86 9.07
N GLY A 306 -9.31 7.39 10.22
CA GLY A 306 -10.11 7.51 11.43
C GLY A 306 -11.31 8.44 11.24
N LEU A 307 -11.07 9.67 10.77
CA LEU A 307 -12.13 10.64 10.51
C LEU A 307 -13.13 10.12 9.48
N THR A 308 -12.63 9.54 8.39
CA THR A 308 -13.49 9.02 7.33
C THR A 308 -14.33 7.85 7.78
N SER A 309 -13.78 6.92 8.58
CA SER A 309 -14.54 5.80 9.13
C SER A 309 -15.64 6.27 10.08
N MET A 310 -15.36 7.27 10.92
CA MET A 310 -16.36 7.88 11.81
C MET A 310 -17.48 8.56 11.02
N LEU A 311 -17.12 9.36 10.00
CA LEU A 311 -18.09 10.05 9.15
C LEU A 311 -18.93 9.06 8.34
N LEU A 312 -18.32 8.03 7.74
CA LEU A 312 -19.02 6.99 7.00
C LEU A 312 -20.05 6.30 7.89
N LYS A 313 -19.66 5.84 9.09
CA LYS A 313 -20.58 5.22 10.06
C LYS A 313 -21.74 6.15 10.41
N ARG A 314 -21.47 7.43 10.70
CA ARG A 314 -22.51 8.42 11.02
C ARG A 314 -23.47 8.64 9.85
N THR A 315 -22.96 8.78 8.63
CA THR A 315 -23.79 8.98 7.44
C THR A 315 -24.63 7.76 7.09
N LEU A 316 -24.10 6.54 7.29
CA LEU A 316 -24.85 5.31 7.05
C LEU A 316 -26.01 5.13 8.02
N LEU A 317 -25.89 5.64 9.25
CA LEU A 317 -27.00 5.65 10.22
C LEU A 317 -28.08 6.69 9.90
N ALA A 318 -27.75 7.73 9.12
CA ALA A 318 -28.63 8.86 8.84
C ALA A 318 -29.25 8.84 7.44
N ALA A 319 -28.67 8.10 6.49
CA ALA A 319 -29.05 8.11 5.08
C ALA A 319 -29.37 6.71 4.57
N SER A 320 -30.40 6.61 3.71
CA SER A 320 -30.78 5.37 3.01
C SER A 320 -30.05 5.19 1.67
N GLU A 321 -28.99 5.97 1.41
CA GLU A 321 -28.21 5.90 0.18
C GLU A 321 -27.26 4.68 0.16
N PRO A 322 -26.93 4.12 -1.02
CA PRO A 322 -25.95 3.05 -1.12
C PRO A 322 -24.57 3.47 -0.58
N VAL A 323 -23.90 2.57 0.12
CA VAL A 323 -22.57 2.79 0.74
C VAL A 323 -21.56 3.37 -0.26
N SER A 324 -21.55 2.88 -1.50
CA SER A 324 -20.63 3.35 -2.55
C SER A 324 -20.86 4.82 -2.94
N VAL A 325 -22.11 5.32 -2.91
CA VAL A 325 -22.42 6.72 -3.25
C VAL A 325 -21.94 7.63 -2.11
N ILE A 326 -22.21 7.23 -0.87
CA ILE A 326 -21.70 7.92 0.33
C ILE A 326 -20.18 7.93 0.33
N ALA A 327 -19.54 6.80 -0.02
CA ALA A 327 -18.09 6.70 -0.10
C ALA A 327 -17.50 7.62 -1.18
N VAL A 328 -18.09 7.69 -2.39
CA VAL A 328 -17.65 8.65 -3.42
C VAL A 328 -17.79 10.09 -2.93
N ARG A 329 -18.90 10.43 -2.28
CA ARG A 329 -19.16 11.77 -1.72
C ARG A 329 -18.15 12.16 -0.65
N LEU A 330 -17.85 11.23 0.26
CA LEU A 330 -16.84 11.45 1.29
C LEU A 330 -15.43 11.53 0.71
N ALA A 331 -15.11 10.75 -0.33
CA ALA A 331 -13.80 10.74 -0.96
C ALA A 331 -13.43 12.10 -1.55
N TRP A 332 -14.28 12.71 -2.39
CA TRP A 332 -13.93 14.02 -2.96
C TRP A 332 -13.92 15.13 -1.91
N ARG A 333 -14.77 15.07 -0.87
CA ARG A 333 -14.75 16.04 0.24
C ARG A 333 -13.47 15.93 1.05
N ALA A 334 -13.06 14.71 1.37
CA ALA A 334 -11.82 14.44 2.09
C ALA A 334 -10.56 14.78 1.27
N ALA A 335 -10.68 14.85 -0.05
CA ALA A 335 -9.59 15.26 -0.94
C ALA A 335 -9.36 16.78 -1.00
N LEU A 336 -10.35 17.61 -0.63
CA LEU A 336 -10.25 19.08 -0.74
C LEU A 336 -9.10 19.71 0.07
N PRO A 337 -8.81 19.30 1.32
CA PRO A 337 -7.73 19.91 2.11
C PRO A 337 -6.33 19.74 1.49
N ALA A 338 -6.12 18.70 0.68
CA ALA A 338 -4.85 18.49 -0.02
C ALA A 338 -4.60 19.52 -1.13
N LEU A 339 -5.62 20.17 -1.70
CA LEU A 339 -5.43 21.16 -2.77
C LEU A 339 -4.62 22.38 -2.31
N PRO A 340 -5.01 23.12 -1.24
CA PRO A 340 -4.19 24.22 -0.75
C PRO A 340 -2.84 23.73 -0.22
N ALA A 341 -2.75 22.51 0.33
CA ALA A 341 -1.49 21.96 0.81
C ALA A 341 -0.48 21.71 -0.32
N LEU A 342 -0.93 21.11 -1.43
CA LEU A 342 -0.10 20.87 -2.62
C LEU A 342 0.30 22.18 -3.31
N PHE A 343 -0.59 23.16 -3.35
CA PHE A 343 -0.30 24.48 -3.90
C PHE A 343 0.74 25.24 -3.05
N ALA A 344 0.60 25.19 -1.72
CA ALA A 344 1.50 25.86 -0.78
C ALA A 344 2.91 25.26 -0.75
N LEU A 345 3.07 24.00 -1.20
CA LEU A 345 4.33 23.25 -1.13
C LEU A 345 5.51 23.97 -1.81
N GLN A 346 5.28 24.65 -2.94
CA GLN A 346 6.34 25.36 -3.68
C GLN A 346 6.82 26.66 -2.98
N PHE A 347 6.06 27.17 -2.01
CA PHE A 347 6.35 28.43 -1.32
C PHE A 347 6.96 28.23 0.07
N ILE A 348 7.21 26.98 0.48
CA ILE A 348 7.77 26.70 1.81
C ILE A 348 9.22 27.18 1.89
N SER A 349 9.56 27.80 3.01
CA SER A 349 10.91 28.31 3.31
C SER A 349 11.68 27.45 4.32
N ARG A 350 11.00 26.49 4.96
CA ARG A 350 11.57 25.60 5.98
C ARG A 350 11.02 24.19 5.82
N ALA A 351 11.86 23.18 6.11
CA ALA A 351 11.49 21.76 6.06
C ALA A 351 10.25 21.43 6.92
N ALA A 352 10.17 22.01 8.12
CA ALA A 352 9.02 21.81 9.02
C ALA A 352 7.68 22.19 8.38
N GLY A 353 7.65 23.28 7.60
CA GLY A 353 6.47 23.67 6.84
C GLY A 353 6.08 22.62 5.79
N GLY A 354 7.08 22.06 5.10
CA GLY A 354 6.88 20.95 4.16
C GLY A 354 6.27 19.70 4.82
N PHE A 355 6.75 19.32 6.00
CA PHE A 355 6.20 18.16 6.73
C PHE A 355 4.76 18.39 7.23
N ILE A 356 4.41 19.61 7.64
CA ILE A 356 3.02 19.94 8.03
C ILE A 356 2.09 19.79 6.82
N LEU A 357 2.46 20.34 5.66
CA LEU A 357 1.69 20.19 4.43
C LEU A 357 1.61 18.73 3.98
N PHE A 358 2.69 17.96 4.17
CA PHE A 358 2.72 16.53 3.92
C PHE A 358 1.74 15.75 4.81
N VAL A 359 1.57 16.11 6.09
CA VAL A 359 0.56 15.50 6.98
C VAL A 359 -0.86 15.72 6.43
N ILE A 360 -1.17 16.96 6.00
CA ILE A 360 -2.49 17.30 5.43
C ILE A 360 -2.74 16.51 4.14
N PHE A 361 -1.72 16.44 3.27
CA PHE A 361 -1.77 15.66 2.04
C PHE A 361 -1.99 14.17 2.34
N MET A 362 -1.23 13.59 3.26
CA MET A 362 -1.36 12.18 3.64
C MET A 362 -2.68 11.88 4.33
N ALA A 363 -3.23 12.79 5.14
CA ALA A 363 -4.57 12.64 5.71
C ALA A 363 -5.66 12.58 4.63
N SER A 364 -5.59 13.48 3.65
CA SER A 364 -6.51 13.48 2.50
C SER A 364 -6.33 12.21 1.66
N SER A 365 -5.07 11.80 1.42
CA SER A 365 -4.74 10.61 0.64
C SER A 365 -5.21 9.31 1.30
N ALA A 366 -4.97 9.16 2.60
CA ALA A 366 -5.41 7.99 3.36
C ALA A 366 -6.94 7.92 3.49
N ALA A 367 -7.60 9.06 3.70
CA ALA A 367 -9.05 9.16 3.70
C ALA A 367 -9.65 8.64 2.38
N VAL A 368 -9.18 9.18 1.25
CA VAL A 368 -9.58 8.75 -0.10
C VAL A 368 -9.27 7.27 -0.32
N GLY A 369 -8.04 6.84 -0.04
CA GLY A 369 -7.57 5.47 -0.22
C GLY A 369 -8.39 4.43 0.54
N SER A 370 -8.88 4.76 1.74
CA SER A 370 -9.70 3.85 2.56
C SER A 370 -11.10 3.59 2.01
N LEU A 371 -11.66 4.52 1.22
CA LEU A 371 -13.02 4.44 0.68
C LEU A 371 -13.09 3.75 -0.68
N LEU A 372 -12.00 3.82 -1.44
CA LEU A 372 -11.96 3.41 -2.85
C LEU A 372 -12.17 1.92 -3.11
N PRO A 373 -11.61 0.99 -2.31
CA PRO A 373 -11.87 -0.43 -2.49
C PRO A 373 -13.36 -0.77 -2.45
N THR A 374 -14.10 -0.17 -1.53
CA THR A 374 -15.55 -0.36 -1.41
C THR A 374 -16.26 0.07 -2.69
N VAL A 375 -15.97 1.29 -3.19
CA VAL A 375 -16.57 1.80 -4.43
C VAL A 375 -16.28 0.88 -5.62
N LEU A 376 -15.05 0.37 -5.74
CA LEU A 376 -14.65 -0.48 -6.86
C LEU A 376 -15.26 -1.88 -6.80
N GLN A 377 -15.34 -2.48 -5.61
CA GLN A 377 -15.96 -3.79 -5.40
C GLN A 377 -17.46 -3.78 -5.75
N ASP A 378 -18.05 -2.61 -5.60
CA ASP A 378 -19.47 -2.31 -5.75
C ASP A 378 -19.90 -1.99 -7.19
N MET A 379 -18.93 -1.71 -8.07
CA MET A 379 -19.18 -1.38 -9.48
C MET A 379 -19.46 -2.59 -10.36
N VAL A 380 -19.12 -3.79 -9.89
CA VAL A 380 -19.22 -5.02 -10.68
C VAL A 380 -19.88 -6.13 -9.86
N PRO A 381 -20.67 -7.01 -10.50
CA PRO A 381 -21.20 -8.22 -9.86
C PRO A 381 -20.09 -9.12 -9.30
N SER A 382 -20.46 -9.90 -8.28
CA SER A 382 -19.55 -10.82 -7.57
C SER A 382 -18.74 -11.74 -8.51
N ALA A 383 -19.35 -12.27 -9.56
CA ALA A 383 -18.72 -13.18 -10.53
C ALA A 383 -17.54 -12.54 -11.32
N MET A 384 -17.51 -11.21 -11.43
CA MET A 384 -16.50 -10.48 -12.21
C MET A 384 -15.53 -9.66 -11.35
N ARG A 385 -15.79 -9.58 -10.03
CA ARG A 385 -15.08 -8.70 -9.09
C ARG A 385 -13.58 -8.92 -9.03
N ALA A 386 -13.13 -10.18 -8.94
CA ALA A 386 -11.71 -10.50 -8.86
C ALA A 386 -10.93 -10.02 -10.11
N ARG A 387 -11.50 -10.19 -11.30
CA ARG A 387 -10.88 -9.76 -12.56
C ARG A 387 -10.82 -8.25 -12.69
N PHE A 388 -11.91 -7.58 -12.35
CA PHE A 388 -11.96 -6.12 -12.36
C PHE A 388 -10.91 -5.52 -11.41
N LEU A 389 -10.83 -6.03 -10.18
CA LEU A 389 -9.84 -5.59 -9.20
C LEU A 389 -8.40 -5.92 -9.65
N ALA A 390 -8.17 -7.04 -10.33
CA ALA A 390 -6.85 -7.37 -10.88
C ALA A 390 -6.41 -6.37 -11.96
N ILE A 391 -7.27 -6.10 -12.96
CA ILE A 391 -7.00 -5.11 -14.03
C ILE A 391 -6.74 -3.73 -13.41
N TRP A 392 -7.58 -3.34 -12.45
CA TRP A 392 -7.44 -2.08 -11.73
C TRP A 392 -6.12 -1.99 -10.97
N THR A 393 -5.71 -3.03 -10.25
CA THR A 393 -4.45 -3.05 -9.49
C THR A 393 -3.24 -2.91 -10.42
N ILE A 394 -3.29 -3.56 -11.58
CA ILE A 394 -2.24 -3.43 -12.61
C ILE A 394 -2.17 -1.99 -13.12
N ALA A 395 -3.30 -1.41 -13.52
CA ALA A 395 -3.35 -0.03 -14.02
C ALA A 395 -2.87 0.98 -12.97
N ALA A 396 -3.29 0.79 -11.71
CA ALA A 396 -2.85 1.56 -10.56
C ALA A 396 -1.34 1.50 -10.35
N GLY A 397 -0.76 0.30 -10.40
CA GLY A 397 0.67 0.10 -10.23
C GLY A 397 1.48 0.73 -11.36
N ILE A 398 1.00 0.66 -12.61
CA ILE A 398 1.69 1.30 -13.76
C ILE A 398 1.75 2.81 -13.56
N VAL A 399 0.61 3.45 -13.25
CA VAL A 399 0.56 4.89 -13.05
C VAL A 399 1.36 5.32 -11.82
N GLY A 400 1.26 4.57 -10.72
CA GLY A 400 2.05 4.79 -9.51
C GLY A 400 3.56 4.66 -9.76
N GLY A 401 3.99 3.75 -10.64
CA GLY A 401 5.38 3.56 -11.04
C GLY A 401 5.90 4.64 -11.99
N ILE A 402 5.05 5.18 -12.87
CA ILE A 402 5.41 6.27 -13.78
C ILE A 402 5.52 7.60 -13.03
N ALA A 403 4.75 7.78 -11.94
CA ALA A 403 4.67 9.06 -11.23
C ALA A 403 6.03 9.66 -10.81
N PRO A 404 6.97 8.92 -10.19
CA PRO A 404 8.27 9.48 -9.83
C PRO A 404 9.12 9.86 -11.03
N ALA A 405 9.05 9.08 -12.12
CA ALA A 405 9.75 9.36 -13.37
C ALA A 405 9.20 10.64 -14.04
N LEU A 406 7.88 10.83 -14.02
CA LEU A 406 7.25 12.04 -14.53
C LEU A 406 7.69 13.28 -13.74
N ILE A 407 7.65 13.21 -12.40
CA ILE A 407 8.11 14.31 -11.53
C ILE A 407 9.59 14.61 -11.78
N GLY A 408 10.44 13.57 -11.84
CA GLY A 408 11.86 13.74 -12.12
C GLY A 408 12.14 14.36 -13.48
N ALA A 409 11.35 14.01 -14.51
CA ALA A 409 11.43 14.61 -15.83
C ALA A 409 11.02 16.09 -15.80
N VAL A 410 9.93 16.45 -15.13
CA VAL A 410 9.49 17.85 -14.96
C VAL A 410 10.53 18.65 -14.18
N SER A 411 11.08 18.10 -13.08
CA SER A 411 12.16 18.74 -12.30
C SER A 411 13.37 19.04 -13.19
N SER A 412 13.78 18.08 -14.02
CA SER A 412 14.90 18.26 -14.95
C SER A 412 14.62 19.33 -16.02
N LEU A 413 13.38 19.49 -16.46
CA LEU A 413 12.97 20.52 -17.43
C LEU A 413 12.95 21.93 -16.81
N LEU A 414 12.65 22.03 -15.51
CA LEU A 414 12.68 23.29 -14.76
C LEU A 414 14.11 23.77 -14.42
N GLY A 415 15.12 22.94 -14.67
CA GLY A 415 16.52 23.23 -14.43
C GLY A 415 17.00 22.92 -13.01
N ASN A 416 18.29 23.17 -12.75
CA ASN A 416 18.96 22.82 -11.50
C ASN A 416 18.73 23.83 -10.36
N THR A 417 17.52 24.38 -10.22
CA THR A 417 17.22 25.22 -9.04
C THR A 417 16.81 24.33 -7.87
N PRO A 418 17.18 24.66 -6.62
CA PRO A 418 16.72 23.90 -5.45
C PRO A 418 15.19 23.76 -5.39
N GLN A 419 14.46 24.79 -5.83
CA GLN A 419 12.99 24.82 -5.85
C GLN A 419 12.35 24.01 -6.99
N ALA A 420 13.09 23.69 -8.07
CA ALA A 420 12.56 22.97 -9.23
C ALA A 420 11.83 21.68 -8.84
N LEU A 421 12.35 20.95 -7.84
CA LEU A 421 11.74 19.69 -7.42
C LEU A 421 10.40 19.87 -6.71
N LEU A 422 10.26 20.87 -5.81
CA LEU A 422 8.97 21.16 -5.17
C LEU A 422 7.95 21.65 -6.20
N SER A 423 8.37 22.53 -7.12
CA SER A 423 7.54 22.97 -8.23
C SER A 423 7.12 21.81 -9.13
N ALA A 424 8.02 20.86 -9.42
CA ALA A 424 7.69 19.67 -10.20
C ALA A 424 6.66 18.77 -9.50
N ILE A 425 6.77 18.58 -8.18
CA ILE A 425 5.74 17.87 -7.39
C ILE A 425 4.41 18.63 -7.50
N THR A 426 4.39 19.94 -7.27
CA THR A 426 3.16 20.74 -7.34
C THR A 426 2.54 20.71 -8.73
N TRP A 427 3.31 20.92 -9.80
CA TRP A 427 2.81 21.01 -11.18
C TRP A 427 2.34 19.67 -11.75
N THR A 428 2.71 18.55 -11.13
CA THR A 428 2.22 17.22 -11.52
C THR A 428 1.08 16.75 -10.62
N ALA A 429 1.25 16.85 -9.29
CA ALA A 429 0.30 16.33 -8.32
C ALA A 429 -0.95 17.22 -8.20
N LEU A 430 -0.83 18.56 -8.24
CA LEU A 430 -1.97 19.45 -8.06
C LEU A 430 -3.00 19.33 -9.21
N PRO A 431 -2.63 19.32 -10.50
CA PRO A 431 -3.60 19.11 -11.57
C PRO A 431 -4.24 17.72 -11.52
N ALA A 432 -3.44 16.68 -11.23
CA ALA A 432 -3.94 15.33 -11.09
C ALA A 432 -4.94 15.20 -9.93
N TRP A 433 -4.63 15.78 -8.77
CA TRP A 433 -5.50 15.79 -7.59
C TRP A 433 -6.79 16.60 -7.83
N SER A 434 -6.67 17.76 -8.48
CA SER A 434 -7.82 18.60 -8.83
C SER A 434 -8.77 17.88 -9.78
N MET A 435 -8.22 17.25 -10.82
CA MET A 435 -9.02 16.46 -11.75
C MET A 435 -9.63 15.23 -11.08
N MET A 436 -8.91 14.55 -10.19
CA MET A 436 -9.47 13.46 -9.36
C MET A 436 -10.69 13.92 -8.57
N VAL A 437 -10.62 15.07 -7.89
CA VAL A 437 -11.75 15.65 -7.12
C VAL A 437 -12.96 15.87 -8.05
N ILE A 438 -12.73 16.47 -9.22
CA ILE A 438 -13.79 16.73 -10.21
C ILE A 438 -14.41 15.42 -10.70
N LEU A 439 -13.60 14.41 -11.01
CA LEU A 439 -14.10 13.12 -11.49
C LEU A 439 -14.92 12.37 -10.43
N PHE A 440 -14.50 12.37 -9.17
CA PHE A 440 -15.31 11.79 -8.09
C PHE A 440 -16.62 12.55 -7.86
N TYR A 441 -16.60 13.88 -7.87
CA TYR A 441 -17.82 14.68 -7.78
C TYR A 441 -18.78 14.36 -8.95
N ALA A 442 -18.26 14.28 -10.17
CA ALA A 442 -19.04 13.92 -11.36
C ALA A 442 -19.55 12.47 -11.33
N ALA A 443 -18.92 11.59 -10.55
CA ALA A 443 -19.26 10.18 -10.45
C ALA A 443 -20.45 9.88 -9.50
N GLU A 444 -20.85 10.79 -8.60
CA GLU A 444 -21.93 10.53 -7.64
C GLU A 444 -23.22 10.05 -8.31
N ARG A 445 -23.75 10.81 -9.27
CA ARG A 445 -25.01 10.46 -9.98
C ARG A 445 -24.87 9.20 -10.85
N PRO A 446 -23.80 9.04 -11.67
CA PRO A 446 -23.56 7.81 -12.41
C PRO A 446 -23.44 6.55 -11.53
N VAL A 447 -22.76 6.64 -10.38
CA VAL A 447 -22.59 5.51 -9.46
C VAL A 447 -23.91 5.10 -8.83
N LEU A 448 -24.78 6.06 -8.46
CA LEU A 448 -26.12 5.75 -7.95
C LEU A 448 -26.93 4.93 -8.97
N ARG A 449 -26.89 5.31 -10.25
CA ARG A 449 -27.58 4.58 -11.33
C ARG A 449 -26.98 3.19 -11.58
N LEU A 450 -25.65 3.10 -11.54
CA LEU A 450 -24.94 1.82 -11.67
C LEU A 450 -25.35 0.85 -10.56
N ARG A 451 -25.44 1.31 -9.31
CA ARG A 451 -25.78 0.43 -8.19
C ARG A 451 -27.18 -0.13 -8.30
N ALA A 452 -28.17 0.69 -8.69
CA ALA A 452 -29.51 0.21 -8.97
C ALA A 452 -29.52 -0.92 -10.03
N ALA A 453 -28.71 -0.79 -11.08
CA ALA A 453 -28.59 -1.79 -12.14
C ALA A 453 -27.87 -3.08 -11.68
N VAL A 454 -26.83 -2.96 -10.85
CA VAL A 454 -26.12 -4.13 -10.29
C VAL A 454 -27.01 -4.90 -9.32
N THR A 455 -27.73 -4.21 -8.43
CA THR A 455 -28.67 -4.87 -7.49
C THR A 455 -29.79 -5.60 -8.21
N SER A 456 -30.34 -5.04 -9.30
CA SER A 456 -31.34 -5.75 -10.11
C SER A 456 -30.77 -6.98 -10.81
N ALA A 457 -29.50 -6.92 -11.23
CA ALA A 457 -28.85 -8.06 -11.84
C ALA A 457 -28.58 -9.17 -10.82
N GLU A 458 -28.19 -8.84 -9.59
CA GLU A 458 -27.94 -9.85 -8.54
C GLU A 458 -29.23 -10.50 -8.02
N ALA A 459 -30.38 -9.81 -8.05
CA ALA A 459 -31.67 -10.36 -7.63
C ALA A 459 -32.34 -11.28 -8.66
N GLY A 460 -31.85 -11.29 -9.91
CA GLY A 460 -32.35 -12.15 -10.99
C GLY A 460 -31.61 -13.47 -11.18
N TRP A 461 -30.63 -13.74 -10.31
CA TRP A 461 -29.86 -14.98 -10.22
C TRP A 461 -30.26 -15.69 -8.93
#